data_AF-A0A9D5NH35-F1
#
_entry.id   AF-A0A9D5NH35-F1
#
_cell.length_a   1.000
_cell.length_b   1.000
_cell.length_c   1.000
_cell.angle_alpha   90.00
_cell.angle_beta   90.00
_cell.angle_gamma   90.00
#
_symmetry.space_group_name_H-M   'P 1'
#
loop_
_entity.id
_entity.type
_entity.pdbx_description
1 polymer ?
#
loop_
_entity_poly.entity_id
_entity_poly.type
_entity_poly.pdbx_seq_one_letter_code
_entity_poly.pdbx_strand_id
1 'polypeptide(L)'
;MKKLWKNNKITILFITVIIVMISVLAALVFPLYSSRGGSVYGKRLDGIKDVKIENSLSNNIKDAYKNTEKVKKVTTDLKGKIYNILVYVNDGVDLNEFVDFSNGILSNFEEEQLKFYDIQFFLISDSDENKKTIIGYKNKDSESISWTNNR
;
A
#
# COMPACT_ATOMS: atom_id res chain seq x y z
N MET A 1 -3.17 30.34 -52.73
CA MET A 1 -3.13 31.03 -51.42
C MET A 1 -3.61 32.48 -51.45
N LYS A 2 -3.10 33.37 -52.33
CA LYS A 2 -3.50 34.80 -52.35
C LYS A 2 -4.99 35.09 -52.66
N LYS A 3 -5.71 34.17 -53.33
CA LYS A 3 -7.12 34.35 -53.73
C LYS A 3 -8.11 34.12 -52.59
N LEU A 4 -7.80 33.22 -51.65
CA LEU A 4 -8.63 32.94 -50.45
C LEU A 4 -8.54 34.08 -49.43
N TRP A 5 -7.38 34.71 -49.33
CA TRP A 5 -7.13 35.89 -48.49
C TRP A 5 -7.81 37.16 -48.96
N LYS A 6 -8.31 37.25 -50.19
CA LYS A 6 -8.90 38.52 -50.68
C LYS A 6 -10.40 38.61 -50.42
N ASN A 7 -11.13 37.51 -50.55
CA ASN A 7 -12.59 37.49 -50.38
C ASN A 7 -13.06 37.12 -48.96
N ASN A 8 -12.28 36.33 -48.20
CA ASN A 8 -12.73 35.78 -46.92
C ASN A 8 -11.95 36.33 -45.71
N LYS A 9 -11.42 37.56 -45.82
CA LYS A 9 -10.56 38.19 -44.80
C LYS A 9 -11.16 38.18 -43.40
N ILE A 10 -12.46 38.47 -43.31
CA ILE A 10 -13.19 38.52 -42.04
C ILE A 10 -13.34 37.11 -41.44
N THR A 11 -13.68 36.11 -42.27
CA THR A 11 -13.79 34.71 -41.83
C THR A 11 -12.45 34.17 -41.34
N ILE A 12 -11.34 34.51 -42.01
CA ILE A 12 -10.00 34.09 -41.63
C ILE A 12 -9.56 34.76 -40.33
N LEU A 13 -9.87 36.06 -40.14
CA LEU A 13 -9.65 36.77 -38.88
C LEU A 13 -10.40 36.07 -37.74
N PHE A 14 -11.68 35.74 -37.95
CA PHE A 14 -12.52 35.11 -36.93
C PHE A 14 -12.00 33.71 -36.53
N ILE A 15 -11.62 32.89 -37.51
CA ILE A 15 -10.99 31.58 -37.26
C ILE A 15 -9.69 31.74 -36.47
N THR A 16 -8.87 32.74 -36.83
CA THR A 16 -7.60 33.00 -36.14
C THR A 16 -7.84 33.38 -34.68
N VAL A 17 -8.83 34.24 -34.40
CA VAL A 17 -9.21 34.63 -33.03
C VAL A 17 -9.68 33.41 -32.22
N ILE A 18 -10.48 32.53 -32.81
CA ILE A 18 -10.94 31.30 -32.15
C ILE A 18 -9.74 30.39 -31.81
N ILE A 19 -8.79 30.20 -32.73
CA ILE A 19 -7.61 29.37 -32.49
C ILE A 19 -6.76 29.94 -31.35
N VAL A 20 -6.58 31.26 -31.29
CA VAL A 20 -5.86 31.93 -30.19
C VAL A 20 -6.58 31.70 -28.86
N MET A 21 -7.91 31.82 -28.84
CA MET A 21 -8.70 31.61 -27.63
C MET A 21 -8.62 30.15 -27.13
N ILE A 22 -8.66 29.16 -28.04
CA ILE A 22 -8.46 27.75 -27.72
C ILE A 22 -7.04 27.51 -27.17
N SER A 23 -6.03 28.16 -27.75
CA SER A 23 -4.63 28.03 -27.32
C SER A 23 -4.43 28.58 -25.91
N VAL A 24 -5.07 29.70 -25.56
CA VAL A 24 -5.05 30.27 -24.20
C VAL A 24 -5.73 29.33 -23.21
N LEU A 25 -6.89 28.77 -23.56
CA LEU A 25 -7.60 27.79 -22.72
C LEU A 25 -6.75 26.53 -22.51
N ALA A 26 -6.11 26.02 -23.57
CA ALA A 26 -5.21 24.87 -23.48
C ALA A 26 -4.02 25.15 -22.53
N ALA A 27 -3.41 26.34 -22.63
CA ALA A 27 -2.30 26.72 -21.75
C ALA A 27 -2.70 26.84 -20.27
N LEU A 28 -3.91 27.30 -19.97
CA LEU A 28 -4.45 27.38 -18.60
C LEU A 28 -4.79 26.01 -18.02
N VAL A 29 -5.26 25.09 -18.86
CA VAL A 29 -5.71 23.77 -18.44
C VAL A 29 -4.57 22.73 -18.41
N PHE A 30 -3.52 22.91 -19.21
CA PHE A 30 -2.33 22.06 -19.24
C PHE A 30 -1.69 21.80 -17.85
N PRO A 31 -1.44 22.81 -16.99
CA PRO A 31 -0.87 22.58 -15.66
C PRO A 31 -1.78 21.75 -14.73
N LEU A 32 -3.09 21.78 -14.92
CA LEU A 32 -4.04 20.96 -14.15
C LEU A 32 -3.91 19.46 -14.48
N TYR A 33 -3.53 19.13 -15.73
CA TYR A 33 -3.27 17.76 -16.15
C TYR A 33 -1.85 17.31 -15.85
N SER A 34 -0.85 18.19 -15.93
CA SER A 34 0.55 17.84 -15.65
C SER A 34 0.84 17.60 -14.16
N SER A 35 0.02 18.13 -13.25
CA SER A 35 0.19 17.93 -11.80
C SER A 35 -0.21 16.51 -11.31
N ARG A 36 -0.69 15.62 -12.20
CA ARG A 36 -1.07 14.23 -11.83
C ARG A 36 0.07 13.21 -11.91
N GLY A 37 1.30 13.64 -12.17
CA GLY A 37 2.47 12.76 -12.33
C GLY A 37 3.25 12.42 -11.04
N GLY A 38 2.75 12.79 -9.86
CA GLY A 38 3.41 12.45 -8.59
C GLY A 38 3.25 10.96 -8.24
N SER A 39 4.29 10.33 -7.70
CA SER A 39 4.17 8.98 -7.15
C SER A 39 3.13 8.98 -6.02
N VAL A 40 2.28 7.95 -5.95
CA VAL A 40 1.24 7.77 -4.91
C VAL A 40 1.79 7.95 -3.49
N TYR A 41 3.09 7.69 -3.31
CA TYR A 41 3.77 7.74 -2.02
C TYR A 41 4.76 8.90 -1.86
N GLY A 42 4.95 9.79 -2.84
CA GLY A 42 5.94 10.86 -2.77
C GLY A 42 7.34 10.35 -2.40
N LYS A 43 8.00 11.02 -1.44
CA LYS A 43 9.30 10.63 -0.84
C LYS A 43 9.19 9.61 0.30
N ARG A 44 8.00 9.12 0.61
CA ARG A 44 7.79 8.25 1.79
C ARG A 44 8.51 6.90 1.65
N LEU A 45 8.78 6.46 0.42
CA LEU A 45 9.44 5.19 0.11
C LEU A 45 10.95 5.34 -0.12
N ASP A 46 11.53 6.51 0.16
CA ASP A 46 12.98 6.70 0.05
C ASP A 46 13.69 5.67 0.96
N GLY A 47 14.70 4.97 0.41
CA GLY A 47 15.44 3.88 1.09
C GLY A 47 14.83 2.47 0.97
N ILE A 48 13.65 2.30 0.35
CA ILE A 48 12.98 0.97 0.31
C ILE A 48 13.74 -0.08 -0.50
N LYS A 49 14.63 0.36 -1.40
CA LYS A 49 15.48 -0.55 -2.19
C LYS A 49 16.62 -1.14 -1.37
N ASP A 50 17.08 -0.41 -0.36
CA ASP A 50 18.24 -0.77 0.45
C ASP A 50 17.83 -1.72 1.57
N VAL A 51 16.63 -1.52 2.13
CA VAL A 51 16.06 -2.36 3.19
C VAL A 51 14.94 -3.21 2.59
N LYS A 52 15.25 -4.24 1.81
CA LYS A 52 14.22 -5.04 1.14
C LYS A 52 13.76 -6.22 1.99
N ILE A 53 12.44 -6.44 2.08
CA ILE A 53 11.89 -7.70 2.60
C ILE A 53 11.97 -8.75 1.48
N GLU A 54 12.80 -9.77 1.70
CA GLU A 54 12.94 -10.87 0.77
C GLU A 54 11.77 -11.87 0.83
N ASN A 55 11.59 -12.60 -0.28
CA ASN A 55 10.62 -13.70 -0.33
C ASN A 55 11.00 -14.85 0.61
N SER A 56 12.30 -15.04 0.88
CA SER A 56 12.84 -16.01 1.84
C SER A 56 12.27 -15.76 3.25
N LEU A 57 12.36 -14.52 3.74
CA LEU A 57 11.78 -14.10 5.02
C LEU A 57 10.27 -14.32 5.06
N SER A 58 9.57 -13.94 3.98
CA SER A 58 8.12 -14.13 3.88
C SER A 58 7.72 -15.62 3.94
N ASN A 59 8.52 -16.51 3.34
CA ASN A 59 8.29 -17.94 3.38
C ASN A 59 8.61 -18.51 4.78
N ASN A 60 9.73 -18.11 5.39
CA ASN A 60 10.10 -18.52 6.74
C ASN A 60 8.99 -18.18 7.75
N ILE A 61 8.39 -16.99 7.65
CA ILE A 61 7.26 -16.58 8.49
C ILE A 61 6.05 -17.48 8.24
N LYS A 62 5.69 -17.73 6.97
CA LYS A 62 4.56 -18.61 6.63
C LYS A 62 4.75 -20.02 7.17
N ASP A 63 5.97 -20.55 7.06
CA ASP A 63 6.28 -21.90 7.49
C ASP A 63 6.29 -22.01 9.03
N ALA A 64 6.79 -20.99 9.73
CA ALA A 64 6.72 -20.91 11.20
C ALA A 64 5.27 -21.05 11.71
N TYR A 65 4.30 -20.35 11.10
CA TYR A 65 2.90 -20.45 11.49
C TYR A 65 2.22 -21.74 11.01
N LYS A 66 2.58 -22.29 9.84
CA LYS A 66 1.99 -23.54 9.33
C LYS A 66 2.31 -24.74 10.21
N ASN A 67 3.47 -24.74 10.86
CA ASN A 67 3.89 -25.82 11.76
C ASN A 67 3.03 -25.96 13.02
N THR A 68 2.12 -25.03 13.29
CA THR A 68 1.28 -25.04 14.50
C THR A 68 0.06 -25.98 14.40
N GLU A 69 -0.23 -26.60 13.24
CA GLU A 69 -1.43 -27.41 12.89
C GLU A 69 -2.79 -26.69 13.03
N LYS A 70 -2.87 -25.69 13.91
CA LYS A 70 -3.99 -24.82 14.24
C LYS A 70 -4.22 -23.69 13.21
N VAL A 71 -3.40 -23.60 12.17
CA VAL A 71 -3.43 -22.53 11.17
C VAL A 71 -3.96 -23.05 9.83
N LYS A 72 -5.05 -22.45 9.34
CA LYS A 72 -5.63 -22.74 8.01
C LYS A 72 -4.76 -22.17 6.89
N LYS A 73 -4.34 -20.91 7.03
CA LYS A 73 -3.66 -20.17 5.95
C LYS A 73 -2.85 -19.01 6.51
N VAL A 74 -1.73 -18.71 5.86
CA VAL A 74 -0.93 -17.51 6.13
C VAL A 74 -0.72 -16.75 4.83
N THR A 75 -1.00 -15.46 4.84
CA THR A 75 -0.78 -14.55 3.71
C THR A 75 0.09 -13.39 4.17
N THR A 76 1.04 -12.98 3.33
CA THR A 76 1.91 -11.85 3.60
C THR A 76 1.81 -10.86 2.45
N ASP A 77 1.76 -9.57 2.74
CA ASP A 77 1.64 -8.53 1.72
C ASP A 77 2.37 -7.25 2.11
N LEU A 78 3.23 -6.74 1.22
CA LEU A 78 4.00 -5.52 1.44
C LEU A 78 3.35 -4.35 0.71
N LYS A 79 2.78 -3.40 1.47
CA LYS A 79 2.18 -2.18 0.93
C LYS A 79 2.98 -0.96 1.37
N GLY A 80 3.85 -0.48 0.50
CA GLY A 80 4.74 0.65 0.80
C GLY A 80 5.68 0.30 1.96
N LYS A 81 5.54 0.96 3.11
CA LYS A 81 6.32 0.71 4.34
C LYS A 81 5.58 -0.17 5.36
N ILE A 82 4.45 -0.76 5.00
CA ILE A 82 3.67 -1.61 5.91
C ILE A 82 3.74 -3.06 5.41
N TYR A 83 4.26 -3.94 6.25
CA TYR A 83 4.28 -5.39 6.01
C TYR A 83 3.14 -6.06 6.75
N ASN A 84 2.16 -6.55 5.99
CA ASN A 84 0.96 -7.19 6.52
C ASN A 84 1.16 -8.70 6.59
N ILE A 85 0.86 -9.29 7.74
CA ILE A 85 0.89 -10.73 7.98
C ILE A 85 -0.52 -11.12 8.42
N LEU A 86 -1.23 -11.86 7.58
CA LEU A 86 -2.57 -12.34 7.82
C LEU A 86 -2.52 -13.84 8.14
N VAL A 87 -2.93 -14.20 9.34
CA VAL A 87 -2.96 -15.57 9.85
C VAL A 87 -4.42 -15.96 10.06
N TYR A 88 -4.87 -16.95 9.29
CA TYR A 88 -6.19 -17.54 9.40
C TYR A 88 -6.07 -18.81 10.24
N VAL A 89 -6.75 -18.87 11.38
CA VAL A 89 -6.69 -20.00 12.31
C VAL A 89 -7.88 -20.94 12.12
N ASN A 90 -7.76 -22.16 12.62
CA ASN A 90 -8.85 -23.12 12.66
C ASN A 90 -9.97 -22.65 13.60
N ASP A 91 -11.18 -23.16 13.39
CA ASP A 91 -12.33 -22.75 14.18
C ASP A 91 -12.23 -23.31 15.60
N GLY A 92 -12.59 -22.50 16.59
CA GLY A 92 -12.47 -22.86 18.00
C GLY A 92 -11.06 -22.67 18.59
N VAL A 93 -10.07 -22.20 17.81
CA VAL A 93 -8.74 -21.88 18.35
C VAL A 93 -8.75 -20.50 19.00
N ASP A 94 -8.13 -20.39 20.19
CA ASP A 94 -7.96 -19.10 20.86
C ASP A 94 -6.89 -18.26 20.13
N LEU A 95 -7.28 -17.06 19.72
CA LEU A 95 -6.39 -16.11 19.04
C LEU A 95 -5.30 -15.58 19.98
N ASN A 96 -5.50 -15.62 21.30
CA ASN A 96 -4.48 -15.18 22.27
C ASN A 96 -3.22 -16.06 22.21
N GLU A 97 -3.31 -17.33 21.86
CA GLU A 97 -2.13 -18.21 21.69
C GLU A 97 -1.19 -17.67 20.59
N PHE A 98 -1.76 -17.03 19.57
CA PHE A 98 -0.99 -16.48 18.46
C PHE A 98 -0.47 -15.06 18.71
N VAL A 99 -0.97 -14.38 19.75
CA VAL A 99 -0.44 -13.07 20.18
C VAL A 99 1.03 -13.22 20.61
N ASP A 100 1.31 -14.18 21.50
CA ASP A 100 2.66 -14.44 21.98
C ASP A 100 3.56 -15.00 20.87
N PHE A 101 3.03 -15.91 20.06
CA PHE A 101 3.76 -16.44 18.91
C PHE A 101 4.19 -15.34 17.93
N SER A 102 3.32 -14.36 17.68
CA SER A 102 3.61 -13.23 16.78
C SER A 102 4.72 -12.31 17.31
N ASN A 103 4.88 -12.19 18.63
CA ASN A 103 6.03 -11.48 19.20
C ASN A 103 7.34 -12.20 18.86
N GLY A 104 7.36 -13.54 18.90
CA GLY A 104 8.51 -14.35 18.50
C GLY A 104 8.86 -14.20 17.02
N ILE A 105 7.88 -13.99 16.13
CA ILE A 105 8.13 -13.79 14.70
C ILE A 105 8.96 -12.54 14.40
N LEU A 106 8.94 -11.53 15.28
CA LEU A 106 9.76 -10.33 15.10
C LEU A 106 11.27 -10.63 15.08
N SER A 107 11.74 -11.70 15.71
CA SER A 107 13.16 -12.08 15.70
C SER A 107 13.65 -12.58 14.33
N ASN A 108 12.74 -12.89 13.40
CA ASN A 108 13.11 -13.28 12.04
C ASN A 108 13.49 -12.07 11.17
N PHE A 109 13.16 -10.86 11.61
CA PHE A 109 13.47 -9.63 10.89
C PHE A 109 14.83 -9.07 11.33
N GLU A 110 15.52 -8.45 10.40
CA GLU A 110 16.73 -7.68 10.72
C GLU A 110 16.37 -6.37 11.42
N GLU A 111 17.29 -5.82 12.21
CA GLU A 111 17.06 -4.57 12.95
C GLU A 111 16.77 -3.38 12.00
N GLU A 112 17.44 -3.33 10.85
CA GLU A 112 17.20 -2.30 9.83
C GLU A 112 15.79 -2.41 9.24
N GLN A 113 15.31 -3.64 9.01
CA GLN A 113 13.94 -3.89 8.54
C GLN A 113 12.92 -3.45 9.59
N LEU A 114 13.18 -3.77 10.87
CA LEU A 114 12.33 -3.39 11.99
C LEU A 114 12.25 -1.87 12.21
N LYS A 115 13.30 -1.12 11.86
CA LYS A 115 13.33 0.36 11.93
C LYS A 115 12.80 1.05 10.67
N PHE A 116 12.69 0.33 9.55
CA PHE A 116 12.22 0.89 8.29
C PHE A 116 10.73 0.64 8.05
N TYR A 117 10.24 -0.55 8.41
CA TYR A 117 8.88 -1.02 8.16
C TYR A 117 8.02 -1.01 9.43
N ASP A 118 6.74 -0.71 9.24
CA ASP A 118 5.71 -1.07 10.18
C ASP A 118 5.25 -2.50 9.90
N ILE A 119 5.06 -3.30 10.94
CA ILE A 119 4.59 -4.69 10.82
C ILE A 119 3.20 -4.78 11.41
N GLN A 120 2.26 -5.32 10.62
CA GLN A 120 0.89 -5.48 11.03
C GLN A 120 0.48 -6.95 10.98
N PHE A 121 0.02 -7.47 12.11
CA PHE A 121 -0.49 -8.81 12.26
C PHE A 121 -2.02 -8.78 12.28
N PHE A 122 -2.64 -9.65 11.48
CA PHE A 122 -4.08 -9.90 11.49
C PHE A 122 -4.30 -11.36 11.85
N LEU A 123 -4.77 -11.62 13.06
CA LEU A 123 -5.14 -12.95 13.53
C LEU A 123 -6.65 -13.12 13.35
N ILE A 124 -7.06 -13.98 12.43
CA ILE A 124 -8.45 -14.09 11.96
C ILE A 124 -8.98 -15.49 12.25
N SER A 125 -10.08 -15.56 12.99
CA SER A 125 -10.88 -16.78 13.17
C SER A 125 -12.22 -16.60 12.44
N ASP A 126 -12.45 -17.42 11.41
CA ASP A 126 -13.74 -17.50 10.71
C ASP A 126 -14.59 -18.62 11.32
N SER A 127 -15.08 -18.41 12.55
CA SER A 127 -16.07 -19.33 13.12
C SER A 127 -17.47 -19.01 12.62
N ASP A 128 -18.30 -20.03 12.40
CA ASP A 128 -19.68 -19.90 11.88
C ASP A 128 -20.58 -18.99 12.73
N GLU A 129 -20.27 -18.81 14.02
CA GLU A 129 -21.09 -18.02 14.94
C GLU A 129 -20.60 -16.58 15.16
N ASN A 130 -19.31 -16.27 14.97
CA ASN A 130 -18.76 -14.91 15.05
C ASN A 130 -17.35 -14.82 14.40
N LYS A 131 -17.15 -13.83 13.52
CA LYS A 131 -15.80 -13.52 13.00
C LYS A 131 -15.02 -12.73 14.04
N LYS A 132 -14.01 -13.35 14.65
CA LYS A 132 -13.11 -12.67 15.60
C LYS A 132 -11.82 -12.29 14.90
N THR A 133 -11.39 -11.05 15.10
CA THR A 133 -10.11 -10.57 14.57
C THR A 133 -9.35 -9.82 15.64
N ILE A 134 -8.12 -10.26 15.91
CA ILE A 134 -7.16 -9.52 16.72
C ILE A 134 -6.14 -8.90 15.79
N ILE A 135 -5.90 -7.60 15.94
CA ILE A 135 -4.95 -6.84 15.13
C ILE A 135 -3.78 -6.44 16.02
N GLY A 136 -2.57 -6.83 15.62
CA GLY A 136 -1.31 -6.41 16.23
C GLY A 136 -0.62 -5.39 15.32
N TYR A 137 -0.17 -4.28 15.89
CA TYR A 137 0.59 -3.27 15.17
C TYR A 137 1.92 -2.99 15.86
N LYS A 138 3.01 -3.17 15.12
CA LYS A 138 4.36 -2.82 15.53
C LYS A 138 4.84 -1.69 14.62
N ASN A 139 4.92 -0.49 15.18
CA ASN A 139 5.48 0.66 14.48
C ASN A 139 7.01 0.54 14.43
N LYS A 140 7.64 1.12 13.40
CA LYS A 140 9.09 1.23 13.29
C LYS A 140 9.80 1.87 14.51
N ASP A 141 9.12 2.78 15.21
CA ASP A 141 9.65 3.50 16.37
C ASP A 141 9.30 2.81 17.70
N SER A 142 8.57 1.69 17.65
CA SER A 142 8.14 0.93 18.84
C SER A 142 8.87 -0.39 18.97
N GLU A 143 9.22 -0.77 20.19
CA GLU A 143 9.88 -2.04 20.49
C GLU A 143 8.89 -3.21 20.59
N SER A 144 7.65 -2.93 21.02
CA SER A 144 6.62 -3.94 21.27
C SER A 144 5.42 -3.83 20.33
N ILE A 145 4.75 -4.95 20.08
CA ILE A 145 3.49 -4.98 19.34
C ILE A 145 2.35 -4.46 20.21
N SER A 146 1.60 -3.48 19.69
CA SER A 146 0.35 -3.02 20.29
C SER A 146 -0.82 -3.84 19.76
N TRP A 147 -1.60 -4.45 20.65
CA TRP A 147 -2.70 -5.34 20.29
C TRP A 147 -4.06 -4.68 20.50
N THR A 148 -4.93 -4.78 19.51
CA THR A 148 -6.33 -4.35 19.58
C THR A 148 -7.24 -5.53 19.27
N ASN A 149 -8.19 -5.78 20.17
CA ASN A 149 -9.21 -6.80 19.98
C ASN A 149 -10.46 -6.14 19.41
N ASN A 150 -10.78 -6.44 18.15
CA ASN A 150 -12.05 -6.03 17.58
C ASN A 150 -13.08 -7.12 17.93
N ARG A 151 -13.87 -6.85 18.97
CA ARG A 151 -14.92 -7.74 19.49
C ARG A 151 -16.16 -7.73 18.61
#